data_AF-A0A8E8K9K8-F1
#
_entry.id   AF-A0A8E8K9K8-F1
#
_cell.length_a   1.000
_cell.length_b   1.000
_cell.length_c   1.000
_cell.angle_alpha   90.00
_cell.angle_beta   90.00
_cell.angle_gamma   90.00
#
_symmetry.space_group_name_H-M   'P 1'
#
loop_
_entity.id
_entity.type
_entity.pdbx_description
1 polymer ?
#
loop_
_entity_poly.entity_id
_entity_poly.type
_entity_poly.pdbx_seq_one_letter_code
_entity_poly.pdbx_strand_id
1 'polypeptide(L)'
;MDVDRFEGVQSGIAERTELASEPGTTAVPPEGVPSVESVESVVGVTGGYTLLAAVSAAVLLVVAVGALVVYRRRAADTSGGRSASPTSGGASGGGGATVDRDGGTSGATEPDVSESNRSDGSGANTGGASTAFDDRIGDRTLDRLEPVAPDAVSRVRDRLPLGRNAAPSAVDAIERDLREAVEDALDEGLFDPTVTSPLGGTYDVVNLPSRFRELTVPPEGETVHVADLEGVVRDALSGRDLHEAARTIAAVHEHCQEIESHIRRREGSYLETRREAERTLEDIQEMTDRFDGALADRVREFVVDGRHEALSGVRDIERQIDTADRSLHACAFDDAERTIRDAERAGDDLLMAVDFLGGVTGTIDHGSGRVKLPERVDDAFVADLVPILERQYTVGVELDGDEIVVSGGESSQSEGRGSVRSGGGGGSRPGGSGSGSEPGASGSPSSGDSTGGSKRERSGGREQLTPDAVADEILFVLRELDDRGGNGAVECQTELLPDAVARREVLEPLATFCRRQTDLVASVTLQENAPPGFFEIEFTEGTTASAGLNSLRKRFTERHGG
;
A
#
# COMPACT_ATOMS: atom_id res chain seq x y z
N MET A 1 4.37 -34.12 57.02
CA MET A 1 5.23 -33.40 57.99
C MET A 1 5.58 -32.09 57.33
N ASP A 2 5.32 -30.99 58.04
CA ASP A 2 5.97 -29.66 58.00
C ASP A 2 6.29 -29.07 56.61
N VAL A 3 5.65 -28.02 56.10
CA VAL A 3 5.02 -26.79 56.67
C VAL A 3 6.03 -25.73 57.16
N ASP A 4 5.85 -24.52 56.62
CA ASP A 4 6.47 -23.22 56.91
C ASP A 4 7.98 -22.99 56.70
N ARG A 5 8.30 -21.95 55.91
CA ARG A 5 8.78 -20.63 56.41
C ARG A 5 9.30 -19.74 55.28
N PHE A 6 8.69 -18.57 55.05
CA PHE A 6 9.37 -17.26 54.91
C PHE A 6 8.36 -16.12 54.66
N GLU A 7 8.05 -15.38 55.72
CA GLU A 7 7.68 -13.95 55.67
C GLU A 7 8.94 -13.15 55.24
N GLY A 8 8.93 -11.93 54.68
CA GLY A 8 7.87 -10.96 54.46
C GLY A 8 8.44 -9.55 54.74
N VAL A 9 8.24 -8.58 53.85
CA VAL A 9 8.49 -7.15 54.13
C VAL A 9 7.42 -6.29 53.44
N GLN A 10 6.64 -5.57 54.24
CA GLN A 10 5.79 -4.45 53.80
C GLN A 10 6.15 -3.21 54.62
N SER A 11 6.25 -2.07 53.95
CA SER A 11 6.13 -0.69 54.46
C SER A 11 6.14 0.22 53.22
N GLY A 12 5.30 1.24 53.04
CA GLY A 12 4.30 1.86 53.93
C GLY A 12 4.53 3.38 54.02
N ILE A 13 3.46 4.18 54.14
CA ILE A 13 3.42 5.68 54.17
C ILE A 13 3.48 6.30 52.75
N ALA A 14 2.50 7.02 52.16
CA ALA A 14 1.21 7.66 52.54
C ALA A 14 1.22 9.15 52.98
N GLU A 15 0.27 9.93 52.42
CA GLU A 15 -0.15 11.32 52.76
C GLU A 15 0.86 12.47 52.41
N ARG A 16 0.50 13.73 52.05
CA ARG A 16 -0.80 14.46 52.04
C ARG A 16 -0.74 15.85 51.32
N THR A 17 -1.86 16.32 50.73
CA THR A 17 -2.37 17.75 50.61
C THR A 17 -1.46 18.89 50.08
N GLU A 18 -1.88 20.07 49.58
CA GLU A 18 -3.20 20.77 49.46
C GLU A 18 -3.18 21.87 48.34
N LEU A 19 -4.31 22.55 48.12
CA LEU A 19 -4.58 23.62 47.13
C LEU A 19 -4.03 25.02 47.50
N ALA A 20 -3.86 25.90 46.50
CA ALA A 20 -3.99 27.36 46.64
C ALA A 20 -4.36 28.04 45.29
N SER A 21 -5.06 29.18 45.35
CA SER A 21 -5.65 29.90 44.20
C SER A 21 -4.93 31.23 43.84
N GLU A 22 -5.39 31.84 42.74
CA GLU A 22 -5.23 33.19 42.13
C GLU A 22 -5.06 34.42 43.10
N PRO A 23 -4.87 35.71 42.67
CA PRO A 23 -5.06 36.34 41.33
C PRO A 23 -4.09 37.49 40.91
N GLY A 24 -4.37 38.20 39.79
CA GLY A 24 -3.86 39.57 39.56
C GLY A 24 -4.00 40.18 38.15
N THR A 25 -4.88 41.18 37.97
CA THR A 25 -5.09 41.93 36.70
C THR A 25 -4.59 43.39 36.77
N THR A 26 -3.77 43.85 35.81
CA THR A 26 -3.54 45.27 35.41
C THR A 26 -2.51 45.42 34.26
N ALA A 27 -2.39 46.50 33.46
CA ALA A 27 -3.36 47.46 32.88
C ALA A 27 -2.66 48.56 32.02
N VAL A 28 -3.26 48.92 30.86
CA VAL A 28 -3.23 50.26 30.18
C VAL A 28 -1.93 50.68 29.40
N PRO A 29 -2.04 51.47 28.29
CA PRO A 29 -1.03 51.67 27.20
C PRO A 29 -0.42 53.13 27.25
N PRO A 30 -0.03 53.92 26.20
CA PRO A 30 -0.06 53.77 24.71
C PRO A 30 1.15 54.40 23.91
N GLU A 31 0.92 54.62 22.59
CA GLU A 31 1.57 55.58 21.63
C GLU A 31 2.75 55.09 20.75
N GLY A 32 2.71 55.40 19.43
CA GLY A 32 3.85 55.14 18.53
C GLY A 32 3.74 55.20 16.99
N VAL A 33 2.68 55.75 16.37
CA VAL A 33 2.57 55.96 14.89
C VAL A 33 3.60 57.05 14.47
N PRO A 34 4.41 56.94 13.36
CA PRO A 34 3.87 56.99 12.00
C PRO A 34 4.60 56.30 10.83
N SER A 35 3.83 56.18 9.74
CA SER A 35 4.14 55.69 8.38
C SER A 35 5.07 56.61 7.57
N VAL A 36 5.75 56.06 6.53
CA VAL A 36 6.17 56.81 5.32
C VAL A 36 6.12 55.92 4.06
N GLU A 37 5.30 56.35 3.10
CA GLU A 37 5.34 56.22 1.63
C GLU A 37 6.18 55.12 0.92
N SER A 38 5.47 54.17 0.32
CA SER A 38 5.28 54.04 -1.14
C SER A 38 6.38 54.50 -2.12
N VAL A 39 6.83 53.58 -2.99
CA VAL A 39 7.25 53.89 -4.38
C VAL A 39 6.67 52.85 -5.35
N GLU A 40 6.10 53.33 -6.44
CA GLU A 40 5.48 52.52 -7.50
C GLU A 40 6.50 51.84 -8.43
N SER A 41 6.08 50.70 -9.01
CA SER A 41 6.30 50.31 -10.42
C SER A 41 7.75 50.08 -10.94
N VAL A 42 7.99 48.93 -11.57
CA VAL A 42 8.14 48.84 -13.04
C VAL A 42 8.24 47.39 -13.51
N VAL A 43 7.39 47.06 -14.49
CA VAL A 43 7.49 46.07 -15.59
C VAL A 43 8.70 45.11 -15.58
N GLY A 44 8.40 43.81 -15.54
CA GLY A 44 9.38 42.72 -15.52
C GLY A 44 10.16 42.44 -16.82
N VAL A 45 10.93 41.35 -16.80
CA VAL A 45 11.60 40.75 -17.96
C VAL A 45 11.69 39.23 -17.79
N THR A 46 11.74 38.53 -18.93
CA THR A 46 11.70 37.07 -19.11
C THR A 46 13.06 36.37 -18.94
N GLY A 47 13.00 35.06 -18.64
CA GLY A 47 14.12 34.10 -18.72
C GLY A 47 14.71 33.73 -17.35
N GLY A 48 14.92 32.47 -16.98
CA GLY A 48 14.81 31.21 -17.73
C GLY A 48 16.16 30.49 -17.77
N TYR A 49 16.36 29.51 -16.88
CA TYR A 49 17.52 28.61 -16.92
C TYR A 49 17.15 27.18 -16.50
N THR A 50 17.47 26.25 -17.40
CA THR A 50 17.53 24.81 -17.16
C THR A 50 18.89 24.45 -16.55
N LEU A 51 18.92 23.62 -15.49
CA LEU A 51 20.03 22.72 -15.13
C LEU A 51 19.76 21.99 -13.80
N LEU A 52 19.23 20.76 -13.83
CA LEU A 52 19.36 19.78 -12.74
C LEU A 52 18.94 18.36 -13.20
N ALA A 53 19.70 17.79 -14.14
CA ALA A 53 19.47 16.43 -14.65
C ALA A 53 20.81 15.71 -14.93
N ALA A 54 21.57 15.41 -13.87
CA ALA A 54 22.89 14.76 -14.00
C ALA A 54 23.33 13.86 -12.82
N VAL A 55 22.55 13.72 -11.74
CA VAL A 55 23.00 13.05 -10.49
C VAL A 55 22.43 11.64 -10.32
N SER A 56 21.26 11.34 -10.89
CA SER A 56 20.54 10.06 -10.67
C SER A 56 21.19 8.82 -11.30
N ALA A 57 22.11 8.97 -12.26
CA ALA A 57 22.73 7.84 -12.96
C ALA A 57 23.88 7.15 -12.18
N ALA A 58 24.43 7.77 -11.13
CA ALA A 58 25.61 7.26 -10.42
C ALA A 58 25.27 6.25 -9.30
N VAL A 59 24.06 6.30 -8.75
CA VAL A 59 23.66 5.47 -7.58
C VAL A 59 23.37 4.02 -7.97
N LEU A 60 22.80 3.79 -9.16
CA LEU A 60 22.41 2.45 -9.64
C LEU A 60 23.60 1.51 -9.93
N LEU A 61 24.81 2.03 -10.11
CA LEU A 61 26.01 1.20 -10.37
C LEU A 61 26.71 0.68 -9.10
N VAL A 62 26.38 1.22 -7.92
CA VAL A 62 27.00 0.78 -6.65
C VAL A 62 26.31 -0.46 -6.07
N VAL A 63 24.99 -0.59 -6.26
CA VAL A 63 24.19 -1.72 -5.76
C VAL A 63 24.57 -3.04 -6.43
N ALA A 64 24.81 -3.02 -7.75
CA ALA A 64 25.14 -4.23 -8.52
C ALA A 64 26.51 -4.87 -8.17
N VAL A 65 27.44 -4.11 -7.57
CA VAL A 65 28.78 -4.61 -7.20
C VAL A 65 28.82 -5.13 -5.75
N GLY A 66 27.93 -4.65 -4.88
CA GLY A 66 27.86 -5.08 -3.47
C GLY A 66 27.51 -6.56 -3.28
N ALA A 67 26.58 -7.08 -4.08
CA ALA A 67 26.10 -8.47 -3.95
C ALA A 67 27.17 -9.53 -4.27
N LEU A 68 28.12 -9.24 -5.17
CA LEU A 68 29.07 -10.24 -5.69
C LEU A 68 30.28 -10.50 -4.78
N VAL A 69 30.51 -9.65 -3.75
CA VAL A 69 31.69 -9.73 -2.88
C VAL A 69 31.42 -10.54 -1.60
N VAL A 70 30.18 -10.60 -1.12
CA VAL A 70 29.83 -11.28 0.14
C VAL A 70 29.87 -12.81 0.01
N TYR A 71 29.53 -13.36 -1.17
CA TYR A 71 29.43 -14.81 -1.38
C TYR A 71 30.78 -15.56 -1.40
N ARG A 72 31.91 -14.85 -1.50
CA ARG A 72 33.23 -15.47 -1.75
C ARG A 72 34.12 -15.68 -0.51
N ARG A 73 33.57 -15.55 0.71
CA ARG A 73 34.37 -15.56 1.96
C ARG A 73 33.94 -16.56 3.04
N ARG A 74 33.31 -17.68 2.68
CA ARG A 74 32.99 -18.76 3.65
C ARG A 74 33.57 -20.15 3.32
N ALA A 75 34.34 -20.29 2.23
CA ALA A 75 34.95 -21.55 1.80
C ALA A 75 36.49 -21.58 2.00
N ALA A 76 36.96 -21.20 3.19
CA ALA A 76 38.34 -21.43 3.63
C ALA A 76 38.45 -21.27 5.16
N ASP A 77 38.25 -22.37 5.90
CA ASP A 77 39.02 -22.75 7.11
C ASP A 77 38.33 -23.89 7.88
N THR A 78 38.76 -25.13 7.63
CA THR A 78 39.10 -26.11 8.69
C THR A 78 39.62 -27.41 8.05
N SER A 79 40.93 -27.61 8.05
CA SER A 79 41.53 -28.92 7.81
C SER A 79 42.68 -29.18 8.78
N GLY A 80 42.70 -30.38 9.39
CA GLY A 80 43.74 -30.84 10.32
C GLY A 80 43.36 -30.72 11.82
N GLY A 81 43.29 -31.81 12.60
CA GLY A 81 43.31 -33.23 12.22
C GLY A 81 43.71 -34.20 13.36
N ARG A 82 43.64 -35.50 13.02
CA ARG A 82 44.24 -36.70 13.68
C ARG A 82 43.62 -37.31 14.95
N SER A 83 43.23 -38.59 14.75
CA SER A 83 43.49 -39.78 15.61
C SER A 83 42.72 -39.90 16.94
N ALA A 84 42.08 -41.03 17.28
CA ALA A 84 42.43 -42.42 16.98
C ALA A 84 41.25 -43.42 17.14
N SER A 85 41.31 -44.57 16.47
CA SER A 85 40.56 -45.79 16.83
C SER A 85 41.27 -46.52 17.99
N PRO A 86 40.59 -47.34 18.83
CA PRO A 86 40.26 -48.71 18.38
C PRO A 86 38.95 -49.36 18.91
N THR A 87 38.34 -50.17 18.05
CA THR A 87 37.85 -51.54 18.27
C THR A 87 37.14 -51.94 19.58
N SER A 88 35.81 -52.10 19.49
CA SER A 88 35.01 -53.24 19.99
C SER A 88 33.57 -53.04 19.46
N GLY A 89 32.71 -54.04 19.19
CA GLY A 89 32.74 -55.46 19.52
C GLY A 89 31.44 -55.83 20.24
N GLY A 90 30.40 -56.26 19.52
CA GLY A 90 29.11 -56.62 20.12
C GLY A 90 28.08 -57.08 19.10
N ALA A 91 27.57 -58.31 19.26
CA ALA A 91 26.57 -58.91 18.40
C ALA A 91 25.30 -59.22 19.20
N SER A 92 24.14 -58.92 18.61
CA SER A 92 22.83 -59.47 18.97
C SER A 92 21.88 -59.27 17.78
N GLY A 93 21.06 -60.23 17.33
CA GLY A 93 20.78 -61.55 17.89
C GLY A 93 19.33 -61.64 18.36
N GLY A 94 18.43 -62.02 17.45
CA GLY A 94 17.00 -62.27 17.72
C GLY A 94 16.10 -61.50 16.74
N GLY A 95 15.01 -62.07 16.20
CA GLY A 95 14.57 -63.46 16.30
C GLY A 95 13.06 -63.63 16.27
N GLY A 96 12.50 -63.86 15.08
CA GLY A 96 11.25 -64.62 14.87
C GLY A 96 9.91 -63.94 15.18
N ALA A 97 9.04 -63.91 14.16
CA ALA A 97 7.60 -64.13 14.30
C ALA A 97 6.99 -64.51 12.94
N THR A 98 7.09 -65.78 12.55
CA THR A 98 6.23 -66.36 11.51
C THR A 98 4.82 -66.52 12.06
N VAL A 99 3.80 -66.07 11.32
CA VAL A 99 2.40 -66.39 11.60
C VAL A 99 1.78 -67.01 10.35
N ASP A 100 1.71 -68.34 10.35
CA ASP A 100 0.84 -69.09 9.45
C ASP A 100 -0.63 -68.75 9.77
N ARG A 101 -1.45 -68.60 8.72
CA ARG A 101 -2.89 -68.83 8.87
C ARG A 101 -3.51 -69.39 7.59
N ASP A 102 -3.46 -70.71 7.48
CA ASP A 102 -4.34 -71.48 6.61
C ASP A 102 -5.83 -71.20 6.90
N GLY A 103 -6.65 -71.27 5.85
CA GLY A 103 -8.08 -71.01 5.92
C GLY A 103 -8.79 -71.28 4.59
N GLY A 104 -8.71 -72.53 4.11
CA GLY A 104 -9.25 -72.90 2.81
C GLY A 104 -10.77 -73.14 2.75
N THR A 105 -11.17 -73.59 1.55
CA THR A 105 -12.40 -74.28 1.10
C THR A 105 -13.48 -73.43 0.42
N SER A 106 -14.18 -73.87 -0.66
CA SER A 106 -13.95 -74.94 -1.66
C SER A 106 -15.03 -74.84 -2.77
N GLY A 107 -14.69 -75.19 -4.03
CA GLY A 107 -15.66 -75.50 -5.11
C GLY A 107 -15.94 -74.35 -6.10
N ALA A 108 -16.19 -74.58 -7.39
CA ALA A 108 -16.34 -75.87 -8.09
C ALA A 108 -15.97 -75.80 -9.60
N THR A 109 -15.35 -76.89 -10.07
CA THR A 109 -15.55 -77.59 -11.37
C THR A 109 -15.66 -76.77 -12.68
N GLU A 110 -14.56 -76.76 -13.45
CA GLU A 110 -14.38 -77.32 -14.82
C GLU A 110 -15.60 -77.52 -15.77
N PRO A 111 -15.43 -77.40 -17.12
CA PRO A 111 -14.35 -78.09 -17.86
C PRO A 111 -13.59 -77.35 -18.97
N ASP A 112 -12.29 -77.66 -19.03
CA ASP A 112 -11.54 -78.17 -20.20
C ASP A 112 -12.20 -78.07 -21.61
N VAL A 113 -11.56 -77.31 -22.52
CA VAL A 113 -11.15 -77.83 -23.85
C VAL A 113 -9.95 -77.03 -24.40
N SER A 114 -9.03 -77.75 -25.08
CA SER A 114 -8.13 -77.28 -26.16
C SER A 114 -6.74 -76.77 -25.78
N GLU A 115 -5.80 -77.72 -25.76
CA GLU A 115 -4.41 -77.49 -26.15
C GLU A 115 -4.33 -76.79 -27.52
N SER A 116 -3.49 -75.76 -27.63
CA SER A 116 -2.85 -75.44 -28.91
C SER A 116 -1.40 -75.03 -28.68
N ASN A 117 -0.49 -75.93 -29.04
CA ASN A 117 0.94 -75.68 -29.12
C ASN A 117 1.26 -74.33 -29.77
N ARG A 118 1.85 -73.42 -28.99
CA ARG A 118 2.64 -72.30 -29.52
C ARG A 118 3.96 -72.20 -28.77
N SER A 119 4.85 -73.08 -29.23
CA SER A 119 6.30 -72.89 -29.38
C SER A 119 7.00 -71.93 -28.44
N ASP A 120 7.98 -72.47 -27.71
CA ASP A 120 9.13 -71.75 -27.19
C ASP A 120 9.75 -70.84 -28.28
N GLY A 121 9.37 -69.57 -28.25
CA GLY A 121 9.94 -68.50 -29.04
C GLY A 121 10.90 -67.71 -28.17
N SER A 122 12.15 -68.16 -28.08
CA SER A 122 13.25 -67.49 -27.38
C SER A 122 13.54 -66.08 -27.94
N GLY A 123 12.71 -65.10 -27.59
CA GLY A 123 12.82 -63.68 -27.92
C GLY A 123 13.46 -62.88 -26.80
N ALA A 124 14.71 -63.17 -26.46
CA ALA A 124 15.41 -62.52 -25.35
C ALA A 124 15.68 -61.01 -25.58
N ASN A 125 15.50 -60.22 -24.52
CA ASN A 125 16.21 -58.97 -24.23
C ASN A 125 16.15 -57.80 -25.25
N THR A 126 15.02 -57.53 -25.91
CA THR A 126 14.86 -56.34 -26.77
C THR A 126 13.94 -55.22 -26.23
N GLY A 127 13.43 -55.36 -25.00
CA GLY A 127 12.60 -54.34 -24.33
C GLY A 127 13.15 -53.77 -23.01
N GLY A 128 14.23 -54.34 -22.47
CA GLY A 128 14.62 -54.15 -21.06
C GLY A 128 14.98 -52.72 -20.66
N ALA A 129 15.59 -51.93 -21.55
CA ALA A 129 15.93 -50.54 -21.23
C ALA A 129 14.71 -49.59 -21.26
N SER A 130 13.72 -49.86 -22.13
CA SER A 130 12.47 -49.07 -22.15
C SER A 130 11.65 -49.36 -20.90
N THR A 131 11.42 -50.63 -20.57
CA THR A 131 10.66 -51.00 -19.36
C THR A 131 11.36 -50.53 -18.08
N ALA A 132 12.69 -50.68 -17.98
CA ALA A 132 13.42 -50.17 -16.82
C ALA A 132 13.40 -48.63 -16.73
N PHE A 133 13.32 -47.91 -17.85
CA PHE A 133 13.11 -46.46 -17.85
C PHE A 133 11.71 -46.11 -17.36
N ASP A 134 10.67 -46.77 -17.89
CA ASP A 134 9.27 -46.53 -17.53
C ASP A 134 8.99 -46.83 -16.04
N ASP A 135 9.62 -47.88 -15.50
CA ASP A 135 9.47 -48.30 -14.10
C ASP A 135 10.24 -47.41 -13.10
N ARG A 136 11.50 -47.02 -13.39
CA ARG A 136 12.38 -46.25 -12.47
C ARG A 136 12.26 -44.75 -12.62
N ILE A 137 11.83 -44.28 -13.79
CA ILE A 137 11.72 -42.88 -14.14
C ILE A 137 10.29 -42.69 -14.68
N GLY A 138 10.09 -42.92 -15.99
CA GLY A 138 8.83 -42.70 -16.68
C GLY A 138 8.40 -41.22 -16.71
N ASP A 139 7.44 -40.91 -17.56
CA ASP A 139 7.03 -39.52 -17.82
C ASP A 139 6.59 -38.79 -16.54
N ARG A 140 5.87 -39.47 -15.63
CA ARG A 140 5.42 -38.87 -14.35
C ARG A 140 6.55 -38.42 -13.41
N THR A 141 7.76 -38.97 -13.55
CA THR A 141 8.93 -38.50 -12.79
C THR A 141 9.52 -37.28 -13.47
N LEU A 142 9.60 -37.30 -14.80
CA LEU A 142 10.03 -36.14 -15.58
C LEU A 142 9.11 -34.94 -15.35
N ASP A 143 7.79 -35.12 -15.40
CA ASP A 143 6.80 -34.06 -15.17
C ASP A 143 6.90 -33.45 -13.76
N ARG A 144 7.33 -34.23 -12.76
CA ARG A 144 7.56 -33.78 -11.37
C ARG A 144 8.89 -33.07 -11.18
N LEU A 145 9.92 -33.47 -11.91
CA LEU A 145 11.25 -32.86 -11.85
C LEU A 145 11.38 -31.68 -12.81
N GLU A 146 10.50 -31.52 -13.79
CA GLU A 146 10.54 -30.43 -14.78
C GLU A 146 10.54 -29.02 -14.15
N PRO A 147 9.76 -28.72 -13.10
CA PRO A 147 9.83 -27.40 -12.44
C PRO A 147 11.14 -27.12 -11.70
N VAL A 148 11.89 -28.17 -11.34
CA VAL A 148 13.11 -28.11 -10.51
C VAL A 148 14.38 -28.17 -11.37
N ALA A 149 14.39 -29.06 -12.36
CA ALA A 149 15.53 -29.34 -13.24
C ALA A 149 15.09 -29.37 -14.73
N PRO A 150 14.53 -28.26 -15.27
CA PRO A 150 13.91 -28.22 -16.59
C PRO A 150 14.87 -28.60 -17.72
N ASP A 151 16.13 -28.15 -17.63
CA ASP A 151 17.16 -28.46 -18.62
C ASP A 151 17.54 -29.95 -18.59
N ALA A 152 17.57 -30.57 -17.41
CA ALA A 152 17.88 -32.00 -17.29
C ALA A 152 16.73 -32.85 -17.85
N VAL A 153 15.48 -32.52 -17.49
CA VAL A 153 14.29 -33.17 -18.04
C VAL A 153 14.21 -33.02 -19.56
N SER A 154 14.49 -31.82 -20.09
CA SER A 154 14.54 -31.57 -21.54
C SER A 154 15.58 -32.44 -22.24
N ARG A 155 16.82 -32.49 -21.70
CA ARG A 155 17.89 -33.39 -22.21
C ARG A 155 17.49 -34.87 -22.16
N VAL A 156 16.65 -35.29 -21.23
CA VAL A 156 16.13 -36.67 -21.17
C VAL A 156 15.04 -36.89 -22.21
N ARG A 157 14.07 -35.98 -22.33
CA ARG A 157 13.00 -36.06 -23.35
C ARG A 157 13.57 -36.08 -24.77
N ASP A 158 14.62 -35.31 -25.06
CA ASP A 158 15.34 -35.33 -26.36
C ASP A 158 16.04 -36.66 -26.67
N ARG A 159 16.33 -37.48 -25.66
CA ARG A 159 16.94 -38.81 -25.79
C ARG A 159 15.88 -39.93 -25.95
N LEU A 160 14.59 -39.61 -25.85
CA LEU A 160 13.49 -40.57 -25.97
C LEU A 160 12.91 -40.62 -27.40
N PRO A 161 12.35 -41.78 -27.83
CA PRO A 161 12.36 -43.06 -27.14
C PRO A 161 13.74 -43.73 -27.19
N LEU A 162 14.11 -44.43 -26.12
CA LEU A 162 15.35 -45.20 -26.10
C LEU A 162 15.37 -46.23 -27.24
N GLY A 163 16.46 -46.23 -28.02
CA GLY A 163 16.61 -47.18 -29.12
C GLY A 163 16.56 -48.63 -28.64
N ARG A 164 16.03 -49.56 -29.46
CA ARG A 164 15.82 -50.98 -29.11
C ARG A 164 17.07 -51.75 -28.64
N ASN A 165 18.26 -51.19 -28.87
CA ASN A 165 19.56 -51.74 -28.47
C ASN A 165 20.22 -50.93 -27.33
N ALA A 166 19.49 -50.03 -26.67
CA ALA A 166 20.00 -49.26 -25.54
C ALA A 166 20.43 -50.21 -24.40
N ALA A 167 21.64 -50.03 -23.90
CA ALA A 167 22.13 -50.77 -22.74
C ALA A 167 21.40 -50.29 -21.47
N PRO A 168 21.19 -51.16 -20.46
CA PRO A 168 20.63 -50.75 -19.16
C PRO A 168 21.38 -49.58 -18.50
N SER A 169 22.69 -49.51 -18.71
CA SER A 169 23.54 -48.39 -18.25
C SER A 169 23.18 -47.02 -18.82
N ALA A 170 22.37 -46.95 -19.89
CA ALA A 170 21.82 -45.70 -20.39
C ALA A 170 20.74 -45.14 -19.46
N VAL A 171 19.94 -46.02 -18.83
CA VAL A 171 18.94 -45.62 -17.82
C VAL A 171 19.65 -45.20 -16.55
N ASP A 172 20.70 -45.91 -16.12
CA ASP A 172 21.52 -45.52 -14.96
C ASP A 172 22.21 -44.17 -15.17
N ALA A 173 22.70 -43.88 -16.37
CA ALA A 173 23.26 -42.58 -16.72
C ALA A 173 22.19 -41.47 -16.69
N ILE A 174 20.99 -41.73 -17.21
CA ILE A 174 19.87 -40.76 -17.15
C ILE A 174 19.43 -40.51 -15.70
N GLU A 175 19.31 -41.55 -14.87
CA GLU A 175 18.93 -41.39 -13.46
C GLU A 175 19.98 -40.62 -12.66
N ARG A 176 21.26 -40.79 -13.01
CA ARG A 176 22.36 -39.99 -12.47
C ARG A 176 22.31 -38.54 -12.94
N ASP A 177 22.20 -38.30 -14.25
CA ASP A 177 22.09 -36.95 -14.84
C ASP A 177 20.93 -36.15 -14.20
N LEU A 178 19.83 -36.83 -13.83
CA LEU A 178 18.69 -36.23 -13.14
C LEU A 178 18.94 -35.99 -11.64
N ARG A 179 19.57 -36.93 -10.91
CA ARG A 179 19.94 -36.69 -9.50
C ARG A 179 20.94 -35.53 -9.37
N GLU A 180 21.99 -35.54 -10.18
CA GLU A 180 23.04 -34.50 -10.19
C GLU A 180 22.42 -33.11 -10.41
N ALA A 181 21.45 -32.99 -11.33
CA ALA A 181 20.74 -31.73 -11.56
C ALA A 181 19.77 -31.29 -10.43
N VAL A 182 19.26 -32.21 -9.61
CA VAL A 182 18.47 -31.85 -8.40
C VAL A 182 19.39 -31.53 -7.22
N GLU A 183 20.55 -32.19 -7.12
CA GLU A 183 21.60 -31.85 -6.17
C GLU A 183 22.14 -30.44 -6.45
N ASP A 184 22.39 -30.09 -7.72
CA ASP A 184 22.73 -28.72 -8.15
C ASP A 184 21.63 -27.71 -7.73
N ALA A 185 20.35 -28.00 -8.03
CA ALA A 185 19.24 -27.13 -7.64
C ALA A 185 19.07 -26.98 -6.12
N LEU A 186 19.49 -27.97 -5.34
CA LEU A 186 19.52 -27.92 -3.88
C LEU A 186 20.66 -27.03 -3.38
N ASP A 187 21.86 -27.17 -3.94
CA ASP A 187 23.01 -26.31 -3.60
C ASP A 187 22.82 -24.85 -4.10
N GLU A 188 21.96 -24.62 -5.09
CA GLU A 188 21.47 -23.29 -5.51
C GLU A 188 20.39 -22.70 -4.57
N GLY A 189 19.86 -23.48 -3.62
CA GLY A 189 18.88 -23.03 -2.63
C GLY A 189 17.42 -23.06 -3.11
N LEU A 190 17.08 -23.81 -4.16
CA LEU A 190 15.69 -23.86 -4.68
C LEU A 190 14.69 -24.45 -3.66
N PHE A 191 15.17 -25.20 -2.67
CA PHE A 191 14.37 -25.76 -1.58
C PHE A 191 14.49 -24.96 -0.27
N ASP A 192 15.24 -23.85 -0.25
CA ASP A 192 15.28 -22.92 0.89
C ASP A 192 13.95 -22.13 0.92
N PRO A 193 13.14 -22.24 1.99
CA PRO A 193 11.91 -21.46 2.12
C PRO A 193 12.14 -19.97 2.41
N THR A 194 13.39 -19.52 2.59
CA THR A 194 13.75 -18.14 2.93
C THR A 194 13.36 -17.16 1.82
N VAL A 195 12.34 -16.34 2.08
CA VAL A 195 11.93 -15.25 1.18
C VAL A 195 12.64 -13.94 1.59
N THR A 196 13.15 -13.21 0.60
CA THR A 196 13.78 -11.88 0.78
C THR A 196 12.83 -10.79 0.30
N SER A 197 12.64 -9.74 1.10
CA SER A 197 11.80 -8.58 0.75
C SER A 197 12.49 -7.63 -0.24
N PRO A 198 11.77 -6.99 -1.17
CA PRO A 198 12.28 -5.87 -1.96
C PRO A 198 12.73 -4.66 -1.12
N LEU A 199 12.23 -4.53 0.12
CA LEU A 199 12.68 -3.51 1.09
C LEU A 199 14.05 -3.83 1.71
N GLY A 200 14.55 -5.05 1.49
CA GLY A 200 15.71 -5.60 2.17
C GLY A 200 15.34 -6.27 3.50
N GLY A 201 16.00 -7.40 3.78
CA GLY A 201 15.65 -8.27 4.90
C GLY A 201 15.01 -9.58 4.44
N THR A 202 14.90 -10.53 5.36
CA THR A 202 14.33 -11.87 5.13
C THR A 202 13.11 -12.06 6.01
N TYR A 203 12.16 -12.85 5.54
CA TYR A 203 10.93 -13.16 6.26
C TYR A 203 11.14 -14.29 7.28
N ASP A 204 10.62 -14.10 8.50
CA ASP A 204 10.56 -15.13 9.55
C ASP A 204 9.46 -16.15 9.23
N VAL A 205 9.70 -17.02 8.25
CA VAL A 205 8.74 -18.05 7.77
C VAL A 205 8.21 -18.95 8.91
N VAL A 206 9.00 -19.11 9.98
CA VAL A 206 8.63 -19.81 11.23
C VAL A 206 7.48 -19.17 12.01
N ASN A 207 7.06 -17.95 11.67
CA ASN A 207 5.92 -17.26 12.27
C ASN A 207 4.61 -17.42 11.44
N LEU A 208 4.67 -17.98 10.24
CA LEU A 208 3.49 -18.23 9.40
C LEU A 208 2.49 -19.20 10.08
N PRO A 209 1.22 -19.26 9.61
CA PRO A 209 0.29 -20.33 9.97
C PRO A 209 0.89 -21.75 9.80
N SER A 210 0.48 -22.71 10.64
CA SER A 210 1.06 -24.07 10.67
C SER A 210 1.07 -24.77 9.31
N ARG A 211 0.04 -24.57 8.47
CA ARG A 211 -0.03 -25.09 7.10
C ARG A 211 1.16 -24.75 6.19
N PHE A 212 1.92 -23.71 6.53
CA PHE A 212 3.13 -23.28 5.80
C PHE A 212 4.42 -23.68 6.54
N ARG A 213 4.34 -23.87 7.86
CA ARG A 213 5.49 -24.28 8.69
C ARG A 213 5.71 -25.78 8.72
N GLU A 214 4.71 -26.55 8.33
CA GLU A 214 4.69 -28.00 8.40
C GLU A 214 4.25 -28.55 7.03
N LEU A 215 5.06 -29.44 6.46
CA LEU A 215 4.73 -30.18 5.23
C LEU A 215 4.58 -31.66 5.56
N THR A 216 3.50 -32.29 5.09
CA THR A 216 3.33 -33.75 5.16
C THR A 216 3.92 -34.38 3.91
N VAL A 217 5.08 -35.04 4.08
CA VAL A 217 5.94 -35.48 2.98
C VAL A 217 5.52 -36.87 2.46
N PRO A 218 5.23 -37.02 1.16
CA PRO A 218 4.98 -38.33 0.55
C PRO A 218 6.29 -39.12 0.36
N PRO A 219 6.24 -40.48 0.36
CA PRO A 219 5.05 -41.31 0.42
C PRO A 219 4.61 -41.71 1.84
N GLU A 220 5.48 -41.55 2.84
CA GLU A 220 5.26 -42.09 4.20
C GLU A 220 4.28 -41.26 5.04
N GLY A 221 4.06 -39.99 4.68
CA GLY A 221 3.15 -39.10 5.40
C GLY A 221 3.74 -38.52 6.68
N GLU A 222 5.07 -38.46 6.78
CA GLU A 222 5.76 -37.78 7.88
C GLU A 222 5.59 -36.27 7.78
N THR A 223 5.24 -35.62 8.89
CA THR A 223 5.13 -34.16 8.96
C THR A 223 6.49 -33.58 9.36
N VAL A 224 7.09 -32.78 8.47
CA VAL A 224 8.40 -32.16 8.68
C VAL A 224 8.26 -30.65 8.75
N HIS A 225 9.08 -30.00 9.57
CA HIS A 225 9.09 -28.56 9.74
C HIS A 225 9.81 -27.84 8.59
N VAL A 226 9.39 -26.62 8.28
CA VAL A 226 9.87 -25.80 7.16
C VAL A 226 11.39 -25.59 7.15
N ALA A 227 12.01 -25.54 8.34
CA ALA A 227 13.47 -25.40 8.48
C ALA A 227 14.28 -26.64 8.06
N ASP A 228 13.64 -27.82 7.93
CA ASP A 228 14.31 -29.10 7.68
C ASP A 228 14.08 -29.61 6.24
N LEU A 229 13.38 -28.84 5.39
CA LEU A 229 12.96 -29.24 4.04
C LEU A 229 14.12 -29.63 3.11
N GLU A 230 15.23 -28.89 3.12
CA GLU A 230 16.44 -29.27 2.37
C GLU A 230 17.03 -30.60 2.84
N GLY A 231 16.94 -30.90 4.14
CA GLY A 231 17.35 -32.16 4.72
C GLY A 231 16.54 -33.32 4.15
N VAL A 232 15.21 -33.16 4.12
CA VAL A 232 14.27 -34.14 3.56
C VAL A 232 14.58 -34.44 2.09
N VAL A 233 14.85 -33.42 1.26
CA VAL A 233 15.19 -33.63 -0.15
C VAL A 233 16.53 -34.37 -0.29
N ARG A 234 17.54 -33.98 0.48
CA ARG A 234 18.87 -34.61 0.49
C ARG A 234 18.81 -36.08 0.93
N ASP A 235 18.00 -36.40 1.95
CA ASP A 235 17.77 -37.76 2.42
C ASP A 235 16.99 -38.60 1.39
N ALA A 236 15.98 -38.02 0.74
CA ALA A 236 15.22 -38.69 -0.32
C ALA A 236 16.10 -39.04 -1.54
N LEU A 237 16.96 -38.11 -1.98
CA LEU A 237 17.93 -38.34 -3.07
C LEU A 237 18.93 -39.45 -2.74
N SER A 238 19.39 -39.50 -1.48
CA SER A 238 20.40 -40.44 -1.00
C SER A 238 19.87 -41.85 -0.70
N GLY A 239 18.62 -41.95 -0.25
CA GLY A 239 18.04 -43.19 0.30
C GLY A 239 17.01 -43.91 -0.59
N ARG A 240 16.39 -43.23 -1.56
CA ARG A 240 15.26 -43.77 -2.36
C ARG A 240 15.58 -43.87 -3.86
N ASP A 241 14.75 -44.62 -4.58
CA ASP A 241 14.75 -44.56 -6.05
C ASP A 241 14.26 -43.19 -6.54
N LEU A 242 14.62 -42.83 -7.78
CA LEU A 242 14.32 -41.50 -8.31
C LEU A 242 12.81 -41.25 -8.46
N HIS A 243 12.00 -42.28 -8.71
CA HIS A 243 10.55 -42.13 -8.86
C HIS A 243 9.87 -41.77 -7.52
N GLU A 244 10.32 -42.37 -6.42
CA GLU A 244 9.89 -41.99 -5.07
C GLU A 244 10.46 -40.64 -4.64
N ALA A 245 11.77 -40.41 -4.83
CA ALA A 245 12.41 -39.15 -4.51
C ALA A 245 11.73 -37.96 -5.22
N ALA A 246 11.36 -38.12 -6.51
CA ALA A 246 10.67 -37.08 -7.27
C ALA A 246 9.29 -36.69 -6.71
N ARG A 247 8.62 -37.56 -5.94
CA ARG A 247 7.38 -37.20 -5.22
C ARG A 247 7.68 -36.27 -4.04
N THR A 248 8.72 -36.60 -3.28
CA THR A 248 9.22 -35.79 -2.17
C THR A 248 9.72 -34.43 -2.67
N ILE A 249 10.57 -34.42 -3.70
CA ILE A 249 11.10 -33.21 -4.36
C ILE A 249 9.97 -32.29 -4.83
N ALA A 250 9.00 -32.81 -5.58
CA ALA A 250 7.90 -32.01 -6.10
C ALA A 250 7.03 -31.41 -4.99
N ALA A 251 6.72 -32.19 -3.94
CA ALA A 251 5.92 -31.71 -2.81
C ALA A 251 6.64 -30.62 -2.00
N VAL A 252 7.96 -30.75 -1.78
CA VAL A 252 8.76 -29.72 -1.10
C VAL A 252 8.84 -28.44 -1.95
N HIS A 253 9.10 -28.58 -3.26
CA HIS A 253 9.17 -27.44 -4.17
C HIS A 253 7.82 -26.70 -4.28
N GLU A 254 6.70 -27.42 -4.43
CA GLU A 254 5.35 -26.84 -4.45
C GLU A 254 5.05 -26.09 -3.14
N HIS A 255 5.47 -26.62 -1.99
CA HIS A 255 5.31 -25.98 -0.68
C HIS A 255 6.13 -24.69 -0.53
N CYS A 256 7.39 -24.69 -0.98
CA CYS A 256 8.22 -23.47 -1.01
C CYS A 256 7.61 -22.40 -1.94
N GLN A 257 7.09 -22.79 -3.10
CA GLN A 257 6.36 -21.90 -3.99
C GLN A 257 5.05 -21.37 -3.38
N GLU A 258 4.33 -22.16 -2.57
CA GLU A 258 3.13 -21.71 -1.87
C GLU A 258 3.47 -20.66 -0.79
N ILE A 259 4.54 -20.89 -0.01
CA ILE A 259 5.09 -19.93 0.97
C ILE A 259 5.43 -18.60 0.27
N GLU A 260 6.23 -18.66 -0.79
CA GLU A 260 6.68 -17.48 -1.53
C GLU A 260 5.49 -16.71 -2.13
N SER A 261 4.54 -17.43 -2.74
CA SER A 261 3.31 -16.87 -3.30
C SER A 261 2.38 -16.26 -2.25
N HIS A 262 2.37 -16.81 -1.04
CA HIS A 262 1.60 -16.27 0.08
C HIS A 262 2.21 -14.95 0.59
N ILE A 263 3.53 -14.94 0.81
CA ILE A 263 4.27 -13.77 1.28
C ILE A 263 4.15 -12.63 0.27
N ARG A 264 4.50 -12.86 -1.01
CA ARG A 264 4.40 -11.84 -2.08
C ARG A 264 2.99 -11.23 -2.21
N ARG A 265 1.93 -12.04 -2.00
CA ARG A 265 0.54 -11.56 -2.06
C ARG A 265 0.20 -10.61 -0.90
N ARG A 266 0.70 -10.89 0.31
CA ARG A 266 0.51 -10.02 1.48
C ARG A 266 1.38 -8.76 1.39
N GLU A 267 2.61 -8.91 0.95
CA GLU A 267 3.57 -7.83 0.72
C GLU A 267 3.06 -6.83 -0.34
N GLY A 268 2.42 -7.29 -1.42
CA GLY A 268 1.94 -6.42 -2.50
C GLY A 268 1.05 -5.26 -2.04
N SER A 269 0.01 -5.54 -1.24
CA SER A 269 -0.89 -4.50 -0.71
C SER A 269 -0.20 -3.59 0.31
N TYR A 270 0.73 -4.14 1.09
CA TYR A 270 1.50 -3.39 2.09
C TYR A 270 2.43 -2.37 1.42
N LEU A 271 3.14 -2.78 0.36
CA LEU A 271 4.04 -1.92 -0.39
C LEU A 271 3.32 -0.79 -1.15
N GLU A 272 2.03 -0.92 -1.43
CA GLU A 272 1.22 0.15 -2.02
C GLU A 272 1.00 1.27 -1.00
N THR A 273 0.34 0.97 0.12
CA THR A 273 0.12 1.89 1.25
C THR A 273 1.42 2.50 1.78
N ARG A 274 2.51 1.71 1.89
CA ARG A 274 3.81 2.22 2.33
C ARG A 274 4.36 3.34 1.42
N ARG A 275 4.24 3.19 0.10
CA ARG A 275 4.69 4.22 -0.87
C ARG A 275 3.80 5.45 -0.87
N GLU A 276 2.51 5.29 -0.55
CA GLU A 276 1.57 6.39 -0.39
C GLU A 276 1.93 7.23 0.84
N ALA A 277 2.12 6.58 2.00
CA ALA A 277 2.61 7.22 3.21
C ALA A 277 3.99 7.91 3.01
N GLU A 278 4.96 7.24 2.37
CA GLU A 278 6.27 7.85 2.06
C GLU A 278 6.12 9.10 1.17
N ARG A 279 5.30 9.07 0.12
CA ARG A 279 5.03 10.26 -0.72
C ARG A 279 4.39 11.39 0.09
N THR A 280 3.40 11.09 0.92
CA THR A 280 2.74 12.10 1.76
C THR A 280 3.75 12.78 2.69
N LEU A 281 4.72 12.04 3.24
CA LEU A 281 5.82 12.61 4.04
C LEU A 281 6.79 13.46 3.20
N GLU A 282 7.11 13.06 1.97
CA GLU A 282 7.91 13.88 1.03
C GLU A 282 7.20 15.21 0.70
N ASP A 283 5.90 15.17 0.39
CA ASP A 283 5.08 16.34 0.10
C ASP A 283 4.99 17.29 1.32
N ILE A 284 4.84 16.74 2.54
CA ILE A 284 4.87 17.50 3.80
C ILE A 284 6.20 18.21 4.01
N GLN A 285 7.33 17.54 3.75
CA GLN A 285 8.65 18.14 3.86
C GLN A 285 8.82 19.28 2.85
N GLU A 286 8.42 19.07 1.59
CA GLU A 286 8.50 20.11 0.55
C GLU A 286 7.65 21.33 0.90
N MET A 287 6.40 21.14 1.38
CA MET A 287 5.55 22.24 1.80
C MET A 287 6.09 22.97 3.04
N THR A 288 6.63 22.23 4.01
CA THR A 288 7.24 22.80 5.22
C THR A 288 8.45 23.67 4.89
N ASP A 289 9.26 23.27 3.90
CA ASP A 289 10.43 24.03 3.46
C ASP A 289 10.11 25.30 2.67
N ARG A 290 8.84 25.52 2.29
CA ARG A 290 8.37 26.79 1.69
C ARG A 290 8.08 27.88 2.71
N PHE A 291 7.95 27.55 4.01
CA PHE A 291 7.80 28.57 5.04
C PHE A 291 9.13 29.27 5.32
N ASP A 292 9.05 30.56 5.64
CA ASP A 292 10.19 31.41 5.98
C ASP A 292 10.19 31.85 7.45
N GLY A 293 11.36 32.26 7.94
CA GLY A 293 11.53 32.93 9.23
C GLY A 293 11.21 32.08 10.47
N ALA A 294 10.72 32.75 11.51
CA ALA A 294 10.37 32.13 12.80
C ALA A 294 9.18 31.17 12.68
N LEU A 295 8.28 31.39 11.71
CA LEU A 295 7.24 30.42 11.36
C LEU A 295 7.87 29.12 10.88
N ALA A 296 8.83 29.17 9.94
CA ALA A 296 9.50 27.98 9.43
C ALA A 296 10.19 27.16 10.53
N ASP A 297 10.87 27.83 11.46
CA ASP A 297 11.53 27.18 12.59
C ASP A 297 10.50 26.45 13.49
N ARG A 298 9.36 27.07 13.79
CA ARG A 298 8.31 26.46 14.62
C ARG A 298 7.54 25.36 13.88
N VAL A 299 7.21 25.56 12.61
CA VAL A 299 6.53 24.54 11.79
C VAL A 299 7.44 23.32 11.63
N ARG A 300 8.74 23.48 11.38
CA ARG A 300 9.70 22.36 11.42
C ARG A 300 9.75 21.69 12.80
N GLU A 301 9.75 22.45 13.90
CA GLU A 301 9.73 21.89 15.26
C GLU A 301 8.48 21.03 15.55
N PHE A 302 7.32 21.44 15.03
CA PHE A 302 6.06 20.72 15.22
C PHE A 302 5.87 19.58 14.22
N VAL A 303 5.92 19.90 12.94
CA VAL A 303 5.58 19.00 11.81
C VAL A 303 6.68 17.98 11.55
N VAL A 304 7.94 18.40 11.51
CA VAL A 304 9.05 17.48 11.18
C VAL A 304 9.61 16.80 12.43
N ASP A 305 9.86 17.59 13.48
CA ASP A 305 10.49 17.14 14.72
C ASP A 305 9.51 16.46 15.70
N GLY A 306 8.18 16.57 15.49
CA GLY A 306 7.15 15.87 16.28
C GLY A 306 6.91 16.42 17.69
N ARG A 307 7.19 17.71 17.95
CA ARG A 307 7.12 18.28 19.31
C ARG A 307 5.76 18.88 19.70
N HIS A 308 4.69 18.57 18.98
CA HIS A 308 3.35 19.06 19.29
C HIS A 308 2.43 17.90 19.67
N GLU A 309 1.83 17.91 20.86
CA GLU A 309 1.09 16.75 21.38
C GLU A 309 -0.15 16.38 20.55
N ALA A 310 -0.73 17.33 19.81
CA ALA A 310 -1.90 17.09 18.96
C ALA A 310 -1.57 16.55 17.55
N LEU A 311 -0.30 16.49 17.14
CA LEU A 311 0.09 16.04 15.79
C LEU A 311 1.23 15.01 15.87
N SER A 312 1.08 13.89 15.16
CA SER A 312 2.22 13.00 14.92
C SER A 312 3.13 13.65 13.89
N GLY A 313 4.37 13.99 14.26
CA GLY A 313 5.32 14.57 13.30
C GLY A 313 5.89 13.54 12.34
N VAL A 314 6.51 14.01 11.25
CA VAL A 314 7.16 13.19 10.21
C VAL A 314 8.02 12.09 10.82
N ARG A 315 8.89 12.40 11.78
CA ARG A 315 9.76 11.39 12.43
C ARG A 315 9.03 10.30 13.21
N ASP A 316 7.83 10.59 13.72
CA ASP A 316 7.05 9.59 14.44
C ASP A 316 6.25 8.72 13.47
N ILE A 317 5.84 9.28 12.32
CA ILE A 317 5.24 8.52 11.22
C ILE A 317 6.31 7.62 10.55
N GLU A 318 7.51 8.13 10.27
CA GLU A 318 8.67 7.33 9.82
C GLU A 318 8.94 6.14 10.77
N ARG A 319 8.91 6.39 12.09
CA ARG A 319 9.07 5.34 13.12
C ARG A 319 7.93 4.32 13.10
N GLN A 320 6.71 4.71 12.73
CA GLN A 320 5.59 3.78 12.52
C GLN A 320 5.82 2.93 11.26
N ILE A 321 6.29 3.52 10.16
CA ILE A 321 6.69 2.78 8.94
C ILE A 321 7.79 1.75 9.27
N ASP A 322 8.85 2.14 9.98
CA ASP A 322 9.92 1.23 10.46
C ASP A 322 9.39 0.10 11.37
N THR A 323 8.29 0.34 12.07
CA THR A 323 7.65 -0.64 12.95
C THR A 323 6.74 -1.59 12.17
N ALA A 324 6.07 -1.07 11.14
CA ALA A 324 5.30 -1.84 10.19
C ALA A 324 6.21 -2.75 9.35
N ASP A 325 7.36 -2.25 8.86
CA ASP A 325 8.34 -3.00 8.06
C ASP A 325 8.94 -4.16 8.88
N ARG A 326 9.23 -3.96 10.17
CA ARG A 326 9.65 -5.05 11.07
C ARG A 326 8.55 -6.07 11.33
N SER A 327 7.30 -5.63 11.43
CA SER A 327 6.14 -6.52 11.63
C SER A 327 5.86 -7.35 10.37
N LEU A 328 6.05 -6.76 9.18
CA LEU A 328 5.96 -7.43 7.90
C LEU A 328 6.97 -8.58 7.81
N HIS A 329 8.26 -8.29 8.05
CA HIS A 329 9.31 -9.30 8.02
C HIS A 329 9.11 -10.41 9.08
N ALA A 330 8.55 -10.07 10.25
CA ALA A 330 8.15 -11.06 11.26
C ALA A 330 6.93 -11.93 10.86
N CYS A 331 6.40 -11.79 9.64
CA CYS A 331 5.15 -12.38 9.14
C CYS A 331 3.87 -12.01 9.91
N ALA A 332 3.90 -10.93 10.71
CA ALA A 332 2.73 -10.38 11.41
C ALA A 332 1.90 -9.47 10.48
N PHE A 333 1.48 -10.02 9.33
CA PHE A 333 0.91 -9.24 8.22
C PHE A 333 -0.23 -8.32 8.62
N ASP A 334 -1.21 -8.80 9.41
CA ASP A 334 -2.39 -8.00 9.76
C ASP A 334 -2.08 -6.87 10.75
N ASP A 335 -0.97 -6.96 11.49
CA ASP A 335 -0.49 -5.88 12.37
C ASP A 335 0.42 -4.90 11.62
N ALA A 336 1.24 -5.38 10.68
CA ALA A 336 1.98 -4.53 9.74
C ALA A 336 1.03 -3.68 8.89
N GLU A 337 -0.01 -4.30 8.32
CA GLU A 337 -1.02 -3.68 7.47
C GLU A 337 -1.97 -2.75 8.25
N ARG A 338 -2.11 -2.92 9.57
CA ARG A 338 -2.75 -1.94 10.45
C ARG A 338 -1.81 -0.74 10.68
N THR A 339 -0.59 -1.01 11.13
CA THR A 339 0.40 0.02 11.49
C THR A 339 0.71 0.95 10.32
N ILE A 340 0.83 0.42 9.09
CA ILE A 340 1.13 1.26 7.91
C ILE A 340 -0.06 2.13 7.49
N ARG A 341 -1.31 1.68 7.68
CA ARG A 341 -2.50 2.51 7.46
C ARG A 341 -2.72 3.54 8.55
N ASP A 342 -2.28 3.24 9.78
CA ASP A 342 -2.28 4.21 10.87
C ASP A 342 -1.24 5.32 10.60
N ALA A 343 -0.08 4.95 10.05
CA ALA A 343 0.95 5.89 9.58
C ALA A 343 0.49 6.73 8.37
N GLU A 344 -0.16 6.11 7.37
CA GLU A 344 -0.78 6.77 6.22
C GLU A 344 -1.77 7.85 6.67
N ARG A 345 -2.75 7.51 7.52
CA ARG A 345 -3.73 8.48 8.03
C ARG A 345 -3.10 9.60 8.85
N ALA A 346 -2.09 9.28 9.68
CA ALA A 346 -1.34 10.30 10.40
C ALA A 346 -0.57 11.25 9.45
N GLY A 347 -0.10 10.72 8.32
CA GLY A 347 0.45 11.51 7.21
C GLY A 347 -0.58 12.43 6.59
N ASP A 348 -1.77 11.92 6.22
CA ASP A 348 -2.83 12.72 5.61
C ASP A 348 -3.32 13.86 6.53
N ASP A 349 -3.47 13.58 7.82
CA ASP A 349 -3.88 14.58 8.82
C ASP A 349 -2.78 15.64 9.02
N LEU A 350 -1.50 15.25 8.99
CA LEU A 350 -0.36 16.18 9.03
C LEU A 350 -0.23 17.02 7.75
N LEU A 351 -0.47 16.43 6.58
CA LEU A 351 -0.51 17.12 5.28
C LEU A 351 -1.62 18.18 5.28
N MET A 352 -2.80 17.84 5.78
CA MET A 352 -3.93 18.76 5.90
C MET A 352 -3.60 19.96 6.82
N ALA A 353 -2.90 19.73 7.93
CA ALA A 353 -2.44 20.80 8.81
C ALA A 353 -1.40 21.72 8.13
N VAL A 354 -0.52 21.17 7.30
CA VAL A 354 0.51 21.93 6.57
C VAL A 354 -0.06 22.72 5.40
N ASP A 355 -0.97 22.13 4.61
CA ASP A 355 -1.66 22.83 3.51
C ASP A 355 -2.56 23.95 4.04
N PHE A 356 -3.24 23.73 5.17
CA PHE A 356 -3.97 24.79 5.88
C PHE A 356 -3.07 25.97 6.24
N LEU A 357 -1.87 25.73 6.82
CA LEU A 357 -0.90 26.79 7.10
C LEU A 357 -0.42 27.49 5.82
N GLY A 358 -0.24 26.76 4.71
CA GLY A 358 0.02 27.32 3.39
C GLY A 358 -1.09 28.31 2.97
N GLY A 359 -2.35 27.90 3.09
CA GLY A 359 -3.53 28.73 2.84
C GLY A 359 -3.63 29.97 3.73
N VAL A 360 -3.27 29.85 5.02
CA VAL A 360 -3.17 30.99 5.96
C VAL A 360 -2.07 31.96 5.51
N THR A 361 -0.86 31.49 5.20
CA THR A 361 0.22 32.37 4.72
C THR A 361 -0.13 33.06 3.40
N GLY A 362 -0.75 32.36 2.44
CA GLY A 362 -1.22 32.98 1.20
C GLY A 362 -2.33 34.02 1.42
N THR A 363 -3.18 33.82 2.43
CA THR A 363 -4.21 34.80 2.83
C THR A 363 -3.59 36.04 3.48
N ILE A 364 -2.51 35.86 4.25
CA ILE A 364 -1.71 36.95 4.82
C ILE A 364 -1.00 37.75 3.70
N ASP A 365 -0.42 37.08 2.71
CA ASP A 365 0.20 37.74 1.54
C ASP A 365 -0.80 38.52 0.68
N HIS A 366 -2.08 38.11 0.69
CA HIS A 366 -3.19 38.86 0.10
C HIS A 366 -3.76 39.96 1.01
N GLY A 367 -3.24 40.12 2.22
CA GLY A 367 -3.45 41.27 3.11
C GLY A 367 -4.71 41.23 3.97
N SER A 368 -5.68 40.37 3.67
CA SER A 368 -6.84 40.09 4.54
C SER A 368 -7.67 38.92 4.01
N GLY A 369 -8.31 38.17 4.90
CA GLY A 369 -9.25 37.13 4.50
C GLY A 369 -9.69 36.25 5.67
N ARG A 370 -10.30 35.11 5.32
CA ARG A 370 -10.68 34.07 6.26
C ARG A 370 -10.27 32.72 5.70
N VAL A 371 -9.72 31.86 6.55
CA VAL A 371 -9.39 30.47 6.20
C VAL A 371 -10.13 29.56 7.16
N LYS A 372 -10.97 28.68 6.61
CA LYS A 372 -11.69 27.70 7.42
C LYS A 372 -10.72 26.65 7.96
N LEU A 373 -10.80 26.35 9.24
CA LEU A 373 -10.09 25.26 9.89
C LEU A 373 -10.68 23.91 9.44
N PRO A 374 -9.87 22.98 8.90
CA PRO A 374 -10.34 21.63 8.60
C PRO A 374 -10.63 20.86 9.89
N GLU A 375 -11.65 19.99 9.89
CA GLU A 375 -12.14 19.27 11.09
C GLU A 375 -11.09 18.36 11.77
N ARG A 376 -9.95 18.10 11.12
CA ARG A 376 -8.85 17.26 11.62
C ARG A 376 -7.65 18.05 12.13
N VAL A 377 -7.66 19.38 11.99
CA VAL A 377 -6.59 20.25 12.52
C VAL A 377 -7.00 20.74 13.90
N ASP A 378 -6.20 20.41 14.91
CA ASP A 378 -6.52 20.70 16.32
C ASP A 378 -6.38 22.21 16.65
N ASP A 379 -7.37 22.76 17.35
CA ASP A 379 -7.40 24.17 17.79
C ASP A 379 -6.14 24.58 18.58
N ALA A 380 -5.55 23.66 19.36
CA ALA A 380 -4.36 23.94 20.17
C ALA A 380 -3.12 24.16 19.29
N PHE A 381 -2.98 23.40 18.19
CA PHE A 381 -1.90 23.60 17.22
C PHE A 381 -1.99 24.98 16.56
N VAL A 382 -3.20 25.40 16.21
CA VAL A 382 -3.45 26.74 15.66
C VAL A 382 -3.15 27.82 16.68
N ALA A 383 -3.65 27.67 17.90
CA ALA A 383 -3.44 28.63 18.99
C ALA A 383 -1.96 28.86 19.32
N ASP A 384 -1.11 27.83 19.20
CA ASP A 384 0.34 27.94 19.39
C ASP A 384 1.06 28.66 18.24
N LEU A 385 0.48 28.68 17.03
CA LEU A 385 1.04 29.31 15.84
C LEU A 385 0.54 30.75 15.60
N VAL A 386 -0.68 31.09 16.00
CA VAL A 386 -1.26 32.44 15.88
C VAL A 386 -0.31 33.54 16.39
N PRO A 387 0.27 33.48 17.61
CA PRO A 387 1.17 34.51 18.11
C PRO A 387 2.48 34.66 17.32
N ILE A 388 2.85 33.66 16.51
CA ILE A 388 4.04 33.68 15.66
C ILE A 388 3.68 34.32 14.31
N LEU A 389 2.52 33.97 13.75
CA LEU A 389 1.98 34.60 12.54
C LEU A 389 1.79 36.12 12.73
N GLU A 390 1.16 36.54 13.83
CA GLU A 390 0.98 37.97 14.16
C GLU A 390 2.31 38.72 14.21
N ARG A 391 3.32 38.15 14.89
CA ARG A 391 4.64 38.78 15.08
C ARG A 391 5.49 38.80 13.82
N GLN A 392 5.43 37.75 13.01
CA GLN A 392 6.24 37.63 11.80
C GLN A 392 5.69 38.53 10.68
N TYR A 393 4.38 38.50 10.46
CA TYR A 393 3.75 39.18 9.34
C TYR A 393 3.17 40.56 9.70
N THR A 394 3.13 40.93 10.99
CA THR A 394 2.60 42.22 11.47
C THR A 394 1.14 42.45 11.06
N VAL A 395 0.33 41.39 11.15
CA VAL A 395 -1.12 41.37 10.87
C VAL A 395 -1.87 40.89 12.11
N GLY A 396 -3.14 41.25 12.25
CA GLY A 396 -4.00 40.65 13.28
C GLY A 396 -4.47 39.28 12.83
N VAL A 397 -4.25 38.25 13.65
CA VAL A 397 -4.70 36.88 13.36
C VAL A 397 -5.52 36.40 14.55
N GLU A 398 -6.81 36.16 14.35
CA GLU A 398 -7.73 35.70 15.40
C GLU A 398 -8.41 34.40 14.98
N LEU A 399 -8.60 33.49 15.93
CA LEU A 399 -9.38 32.26 15.74
C LEU A 399 -10.83 32.52 16.16
N ASP A 400 -11.73 32.66 15.18
CA ASP A 400 -13.16 32.92 15.35
C ASP A 400 -13.94 31.62 15.06
N GLY A 401 -14.06 30.77 16.08
CA GLY A 401 -14.66 29.44 15.93
C GLY A 401 -13.81 28.54 15.04
N ASP A 402 -14.39 28.04 13.94
CA ASP A 402 -13.73 27.21 12.93
C ASP A 402 -13.13 28.05 11.77
N GLU A 403 -12.86 29.34 11.96
CA GLU A 403 -12.19 30.20 10.97
C GLU A 403 -11.00 30.96 11.58
N ILE A 404 -9.84 30.96 10.91
CA ILE A 404 -8.81 31.98 11.14
C ILE A 404 -9.19 33.23 10.35
N VAL A 405 -9.34 34.35 11.05
CA VAL A 405 -9.60 35.67 10.46
C VAL A 405 -8.29 36.45 10.41
N VAL A 406 -7.83 36.74 9.20
CA VAL A 406 -6.65 37.58 8.95
C VAL A 406 -7.12 39.02 8.72
N SER A 407 -6.85 39.87 9.70
CA SER A 407 -7.11 41.31 9.67
C SER A 407 -5.85 42.05 9.25
N GLY A 408 -5.90 42.71 8.10
CA GLY A 408 -4.75 43.40 7.53
C GLY A 408 -4.13 44.44 8.47
N GLY A 409 -2.85 44.25 8.78
CA GLY A 409 -2.01 45.31 9.34
C GLY A 409 -2.01 46.51 8.38
N GLU A 410 -1.97 47.72 8.95
CA GLU A 410 -2.30 49.00 8.29
C GLU A 410 -1.93 49.03 6.80
N SER A 411 -2.94 48.83 5.93
CA SER A 411 -2.79 49.01 4.49
C SER A 411 -2.21 50.39 4.25
N SER A 412 -0.98 50.47 3.77
CA SER A 412 -0.26 51.74 3.63
C SER A 412 -0.96 52.60 2.60
N GLN A 413 -1.81 53.50 3.10
CA GLN A 413 -2.61 54.39 2.27
C GLN A 413 -1.69 55.26 1.42
N SER A 414 -1.94 55.23 0.12
CA SER A 414 -1.44 56.22 -0.82
C SER A 414 -2.08 57.60 -0.52
N GLU A 415 -1.55 58.31 0.47
CA GLU A 415 -1.86 59.73 0.71
C GLU A 415 -0.94 60.61 -0.15
N GLY A 416 -1.32 60.78 -1.42
CA GLY A 416 -0.47 61.35 -2.48
C GLY A 416 -0.90 62.69 -3.09
N ARG A 417 -1.49 63.61 -2.31
CA ARG A 417 -1.90 65.00 -2.70
C ARG A 417 -3.06 65.10 -3.74
N GLY A 418 -3.85 66.17 -3.73
CA GLY A 418 -3.90 67.29 -2.78
C GLY A 418 -4.91 68.37 -3.19
N SER A 419 -5.61 68.94 -2.21
CA SER A 419 -6.58 70.02 -2.42
C SER A 419 -5.90 71.40 -2.45
N VAL A 420 -6.10 72.17 -3.52
CA VAL A 420 -5.74 73.60 -3.56
C VAL A 420 -6.81 74.46 -4.25
N ARG A 421 -7.69 75.02 -3.41
CA ARG A 421 -8.31 76.37 -3.48
C ARG A 421 -9.29 76.77 -4.61
N SER A 422 -10.09 77.78 -4.22
CA SER A 422 -10.93 78.70 -5.01
C SER A 422 -12.22 78.13 -5.60
N GLY A 423 -13.39 78.77 -5.45
CA GLY A 423 -13.71 79.93 -4.60
C GLY A 423 -15.00 80.65 -5.04
N GLY A 424 -15.74 81.20 -4.06
CA GLY A 424 -16.72 82.26 -4.26
C GLY A 424 -18.14 81.88 -4.71
N GLY A 425 -19.09 82.78 -4.41
CA GLY A 425 -20.32 82.97 -5.19
C GLY A 425 -21.59 82.31 -4.65
N GLY A 426 -22.39 83.07 -3.89
CA GLY A 426 -23.69 82.63 -3.39
C GLY A 426 -24.78 82.37 -4.44
N GLY A 427 -25.85 81.72 -3.99
CA GLY A 427 -27.09 81.48 -4.76
C GLY A 427 -28.23 81.01 -3.85
N SER A 428 -29.39 81.62 -3.98
CA SER A 428 -30.58 81.35 -3.16
C SER A 428 -31.36 80.11 -3.61
N ARG A 429 -32.01 79.41 -2.63
CA ARG A 429 -33.40 78.86 -2.58
C ARG A 429 -34.21 78.61 -3.90
N PRO A 430 -35.31 77.80 -3.87
CA PRO A 430 -35.64 76.62 -3.04
C PRO A 430 -36.44 75.49 -3.79
N GLY A 431 -36.84 74.41 -3.09
CA GLY A 431 -38.18 73.80 -3.27
C GLY A 431 -38.31 72.29 -3.57
N GLY A 432 -39.39 71.67 -3.05
CA GLY A 432 -39.85 70.29 -3.35
C GLY A 432 -39.35 69.22 -2.35
N SER A 433 -40.06 68.69 -1.35
CA SER A 433 -41.48 68.32 -1.12
C SER A 433 -41.81 66.85 -1.47
N GLY A 434 -42.32 66.10 -0.48
CA GLY A 434 -42.66 64.66 -0.55
C GLY A 434 -41.72 63.82 0.36
N SER A 435 -42.06 63.42 1.59
CA SER A 435 -43.29 62.81 2.14
C SER A 435 -43.57 61.40 1.58
N GLY A 436 -43.53 60.31 2.37
CA GLY A 436 -43.24 60.23 3.80
C GLY A 436 -43.45 58.83 4.40
N SER A 437 -43.69 58.78 5.71
CA SER A 437 -44.25 57.67 6.51
C SER A 437 -43.37 56.46 6.87
N GLU A 438 -42.93 56.48 8.14
CA GLU A 438 -42.70 55.31 9.03
C GLU A 438 -44.08 54.66 9.43
N PRO A 439 -44.22 53.80 10.47
CA PRO A 439 -43.25 52.98 11.25
C PRO A 439 -43.68 51.51 11.52
N GLY A 440 -42.77 50.72 12.11
CA GLY A 440 -43.09 49.58 13.00
C GLY A 440 -43.26 48.20 12.34
N ALA A 441 -43.14 47.08 13.06
CA ALA A 441 -42.82 46.90 14.48
C ALA A 441 -42.19 45.51 14.74
N SER A 442 -41.72 45.31 15.97
CA SER A 442 -41.08 44.10 16.51
C SER A 442 -41.97 42.84 16.55
N GLY A 443 -41.34 41.65 16.53
CA GLY A 443 -42.02 40.38 16.80
C GLY A 443 -41.16 39.12 16.69
N SER A 444 -40.51 38.71 17.79
CA SER A 444 -40.14 37.29 18.02
C SER A 444 -41.33 36.56 18.67
N PRO A 445 -41.54 35.26 18.42
CA PRO A 445 -41.09 34.23 19.38
C PRO A 445 -40.53 32.96 18.69
N SER A 446 -39.44 32.37 19.18
CA SER A 446 -39.37 31.29 20.20
C SER A 446 -39.74 29.88 19.70
N SER A 447 -38.70 29.03 19.66
CA SER A 447 -38.59 27.63 20.06
C SER A 447 -39.81 26.68 19.95
N GLY A 448 -39.62 25.58 19.21
CA GLY A 448 -40.50 24.41 19.21
C GLY A 448 -39.70 23.11 19.01
N ASP A 449 -39.51 22.36 20.09
CA ASP A 449 -38.89 21.04 20.14
C ASP A 449 -39.91 19.94 19.77
N SER A 450 -39.53 18.92 18.97
CA SER A 450 -40.15 17.58 18.98
C SER A 450 -39.52 16.58 17.99
N THR A 451 -39.35 15.36 18.48
CA THR A 451 -38.97 14.14 17.74
C THR A 451 -40.16 13.47 17.04
N GLY A 452 -39.90 12.65 16.01
CA GLY A 452 -40.86 11.66 15.50
C GLY A 452 -40.89 11.51 13.98
N GLY A 453 -40.31 10.43 13.45
CA GLY A 453 -40.31 10.15 12.01
C GLY A 453 -41.56 9.41 11.50
N SER A 454 -41.88 9.55 10.21
CA SER A 454 -42.67 8.56 9.47
C SER A 454 -42.47 8.68 7.96
N LYS A 455 -42.51 7.53 7.26
CA LYS A 455 -42.39 7.44 5.79
C LYS A 455 -43.74 7.73 5.11
N ARG A 456 -43.77 8.65 4.11
CA ARG A 456 -44.10 8.36 2.68
C ARG A 456 -44.50 9.59 1.85
N GLU A 457 -43.69 9.81 0.79
CA GLU A 457 -44.07 10.04 -0.61
C GLU A 457 -44.95 11.25 -1.05
N ARG A 458 -44.40 11.92 -2.11
CA ARG A 458 -45.04 12.70 -3.18
C ARG A 458 -45.52 14.13 -2.90
N SER A 459 -44.66 15.08 -3.27
CA SER A 459 -45.01 16.22 -4.12
C SER A 459 -43.74 16.71 -4.83
N GLY A 460 -43.76 16.89 -6.15
CA GLY A 460 -42.55 17.19 -6.91
C GLY A 460 -42.07 18.64 -6.80
N GLY A 461 -40.96 18.85 -6.12
CA GLY A 461 -39.99 19.90 -6.47
C GLY A 461 -38.91 19.30 -7.37
N ARG A 462 -38.37 20.09 -8.32
CA ARG A 462 -37.08 19.75 -8.93
C ARG A 462 -36.00 20.07 -7.91
N GLU A 463 -35.71 19.11 -7.03
CA GLU A 463 -34.45 19.11 -6.29
C GLU A 463 -33.34 18.91 -7.33
N GLN A 464 -32.72 20.01 -7.73
CA GLN A 464 -31.39 19.97 -8.34
C GLN A 464 -30.46 19.49 -7.24
N LEU A 465 -30.24 18.17 -7.19
CA LEU A 465 -29.19 17.57 -6.39
C LEU A 465 -27.89 18.29 -6.76
N THR A 466 -27.19 18.82 -5.75
CA THR A 466 -25.87 19.40 -5.98
C THR A 466 -24.92 18.29 -6.42
N PRO A 467 -23.85 18.59 -7.18
CA PRO A 467 -22.88 17.57 -7.60
C PRO A 467 -22.32 16.75 -6.43
N ASP A 468 -22.25 17.37 -5.25
CA ASP A 468 -21.80 16.77 -3.99
C ASP A 468 -22.75 15.65 -3.51
N ALA A 469 -24.06 15.79 -3.74
CA ALA A 469 -25.07 14.81 -3.34
C ALA A 469 -25.14 13.58 -4.26
N VAL A 470 -24.37 13.55 -5.34
CA VAL A 470 -24.23 12.44 -6.30
C VAL A 470 -22.75 12.16 -6.63
N ALA A 471 -21.82 12.61 -5.77
CA ALA A 471 -20.39 12.55 -6.02
C ALA A 471 -19.89 11.10 -6.16
N ASP A 472 -20.38 10.19 -5.31
CA ASP A 472 -20.08 8.76 -5.35
C ASP A 472 -20.57 8.11 -6.65
N GLU A 473 -21.79 8.41 -7.09
CA GLU A 473 -22.31 7.90 -8.36
C GLU A 473 -21.53 8.44 -9.57
N ILE A 474 -21.08 9.70 -9.53
CA ILE A 474 -20.25 10.29 -10.59
C ILE A 474 -18.86 9.66 -10.61
N LEU A 475 -18.22 9.46 -9.45
CA LEU A 475 -16.94 8.76 -9.34
C LEU A 475 -17.04 7.30 -9.77
N PHE A 476 -18.17 6.63 -9.49
CA PHE A 476 -18.43 5.29 -9.99
C PHE A 476 -18.48 5.27 -11.53
N VAL A 477 -19.23 6.17 -12.17
CA VAL A 477 -19.27 6.25 -13.65
C VAL A 477 -17.89 6.57 -14.22
N LEU A 478 -17.15 7.53 -13.63
CA LEU A 478 -15.78 7.84 -14.06
C LEU A 478 -14.77 6.69 -13.86
N ARG A 479 -15.06 5.74 -12.97
CA ARG A 479 -14.26 4.51 -12.78
C ARG A 479 -14.63 3.41 -13.77
N GLU A 480 -15.91 3.29 -14.13
CA GLU A 480 -16.42 2.26 -15.06
C GLU A 480 -16.24 2.64 -16.55
N LEU A 481 -15.86 3.89 -16.83
CA LEU A 481 -15.34 4.32 -18.13
C LEU A 481 -13.98 3.66 -18.40
N ASP A 482 -14.01 2.47 -18.99
CA ASP A 482 -12.82 1.74 -19.47
C ASP A 482 -12.28 2.31 -20.79
N ASP A 483 -10.96 2.19 -21.00
CA ASP A 483 -10.18 2.73 -22.14
C ASP A 483 -10.38 2.01 -23.49
N ARG A 484 -11.59 1.50 -23.76
CA ARG A 484 -11.91 0.70 -24.96
C ARG A 484 -11.95 1.53 -26.25
N GLY A 485 -12.01 2.86 -26.13
CA GLY A 485 -11.85 3.82 -27.23
C GLY A 485 -10.39 4.18 -27.49
N GLY A 486 -9.70 3.37 -28.29
CA GLY A 486 -8.24 3.48 -28.52
C GLY A 486 -7.72 4.73 -29.27
N ASN A 487 -8.44 5.85 -29.27
CA ASN A 487 -8.10 7.09 -29.98
C ASN A 487 -8.30 8.37 -29.14
N GLY A 488 -8.11 8.31 -27.81
CA GLY A 488 -8.23 9.50 -26.95
C GLY A 488 -9.68 9.94 -26.66
N ALA A 489 -10.64 9.03 -26.82
CA ALA A 489 -12.04 9.22 -26.45
C ALA A 489 -12.54 8.00 -25.70
N VAL A 490 -13.49 8.19 -24.77
CA VAL A 490 -14.09 7.12 -23.96
C VAL A 490 -15.60 7.18 -24.04
N GLU A 491 -16.22 6.04 -24.28
CA GLU A 491 -17.67 5.89 -24.48
C GLU A 491 -18.20 4.82 -23.54
N CYS A 492 -19.32 5.09 -22.86
CA CYS A 492 -20.14 4.05 -22.24
C CYS A 492 -21.59 4.10 -22.73
N GLN A 493 -22.16 2.91 -22.90
CA GLN A 493 -23.61 2.75 -23.04
C GLN A 493 -24.24 2.88 -21.65
N THR A 494 -25.09 3.89 -21.48
CA THR A 494 -25.71 4.25 -20.19
C THR A 494 -26.68 3.17 -19.67
N GLU A 495 -27.06 2.22 -20.52
CA GLU A 495 -27.86 1.03 -20.19
C GLU A 495 -27.02 -0.16 -19.67
N LEU A 496 -25.69 -0.11 -19.78
CA LEU A 496 -24.77 -1.08 -19.17
C LEU A 496 -24.33 -0.64 -17.76
N LEU A 497 -24.57 0.62 -17.40
CA LEU A 497 -24.34 1.14 -16.06
C LEU A 497 -25.42 0.62 -15.09
N PRO A 498 -25.10 0.36 -13.80
CA PRO A 498 -26.09 -0.02 -12.81
C PRO A 498 -27.23 1.00 -12.66
N ASP A 499 -28.47 0.56 -12.45
CA ASP A 499 -29.66 1.43 -12.28
C ASP A 499 -29.48 2.56 -11.25
N ALA A 500 -28.62 2.37 -10.26
CA ALA A 500 -28.27 3.38 -9.26
C ALA A 500 -27.51 4.58 -9.84
N VAL A 501 -26.73 4.41 -10.91
CA VAL A 501 -25.94 5.49 -11.55
C VAL A 501 -26.41 5.81 -12.96
N ALA A 502 -27.15 4.89 -13.60
CA ALA A 502 -27.89 5.09 -14.85
C ALA A 502 -29.12 6.00 -14.65
N ARG A 503 -28.89 7.23 -14.18
CA ARG A 503 -29.90 8.25 -13.90
C ARG A 503 -29.51 9.57 -14.56
N ARG A 504 -30.48 10.29 -15.11
CA ARG A 504 -30.24 11.59 -15.78
C ARG A 504 -29.66 12.62 -14.80
N GLU A 505 -30.08 12.53 -13.54
CA GLU A 505 -29.65 13.33 -12.40
C GLU A 505 -28.17 13.13 -12.04
N VAL A 506 -27.53 12.04 -12.48
CA VAL A 506 -26.08 11.76 -12.30
C VAL A 506 -25.31 12.12 -13.58
N LEU A 507 -25.85 11.75 -14.74
CA LEU A 507 -25.21 11.93 -16.04
C LEU A 507 -25.15 13.41 -16.49
N GLU A 508 -26.17 14.23 -16.16
CA GLU A 508 -26.15 15.67 -16.50
C GLU A 508 -25.10 16.48 -15.70
N PRO A 509 -24.95 16.31 -14.36
CA PRO A 509 -23.85 16.91 -13.62
C PRO A 509 -22.47 16.43 -14.06
N LEU A 510 -22.29 15.13 -14.32
CA LEU A 510 -21.04 14.58 -14.88
C LEU A 510 -20.69 15.24 -16.21
N ALA A 511 -21.62 15.25 -17.18
CA ALA A 511 -21.40 15.91 -18.47
C ALA A 511 -21.08 17.41 -18.30
N THR A 512 -21.72 18.07 -17.34
CA THR A 512 -21.47 19.49 -17.02
C THR A 512 -20.10 19.72 -16.40
N PHE A 513 -19.62 18.80 -15.55
CA PHE A 513 -18.28 18.84 -14.97
C PHE A 513 -17.21 18.66 -16.07
N CYS A 514 -17.31 17.61 -16.88
CA CYS A 514 -16.34 17.34 -17.95
C CYS A 514 -16.23 18.51 -18.95
N ARG A 515 -17.35 19.13 -19.32
CA ARG A 515 -17.37 20.32 -20.21
C ARG A 515 -16.67 21.56 -19.64
N ARG A 516 -16.44 21.63 -18.32
CA ARG A 516 -15.70 22.74 -17.68
C ARG A 516 -14.19 22.54 -17.70
N GLN A 517 -13.71 21.32 -18.00
CA GLN A 517 -12.29 20.97 -18.02
C GLN A 517 -11.69 21.24 -19.42
N THR A 518 -11.83 22.47 -19.92
CA THR A 518 -11.56 22.86 -21.32
C THR A 518 -10.09 22.76 -21.75
N ASP A 519 -9.18 22.59 -20.79
CA ASP A 519 -7.76 22.33 -21.02
C ASP A 519 -7.46 20.83 -21.28
N LEU A 520 -8.36 19.95 -20.84
CA LEU A 520 -8.20 18.49 -20.85
C LEU A 520 -9.19 17.78 -21.79
N VAL A 521 -10.40 18.32 -21.90
CA VAL A 521 -11.53 17.72 -22.62
C VAL A 521 -11.87 18.58 -23.84
N ALA A 522 -11.82 17.97 -25.02
CA ALA A 522 -12.15 18.59 -26.30
C ALA A 522 -13.67 18.63 -26.54
N SER A 523 -14.39 17.52 -26.26
CA SER A 523 -15.84 17.45 -26.40
C SER A 523 -16.50 16.47 -25.42
N VAL A 524 -17.79 16.66 -25.16
CA VAL A 524 -18.59 15.78 -24.27
C VAL A 524 -20.00 15.62 -24.82
N THR A 525 -20.31 14.41 -25.26
CA THR A 525 -21.61 14.04 -25.83
C THR A 525 -22.40 13.21 -24.82
N LEU A 526 -23.60 13.68 -24.46
CA LEU A 526 -24.59 12.90 -23.74
C LEU A 526 -25.82 12.83 -24.64
N GLN A 527 -26.23 11.63 -25.05
CA GLN A 527 -27.33 11.46 -25.98
C GLN A 527 -28.65 12.03 -25.42
N GLU A 528 -29.40 12.75 -26.25
CA GLU A 528 -30.71 13.26 -25.85
C GLU A 528 -31.65 12.10 -25.45
N ASN A 529 -32.13 12.15 -24.21
CA ASN A 529 -32.98 11.16 -23.54
C ASN A 529 -32.27 9.91 -22.98
N ALA A 530 -30.94 9.92 -22.84
CA ALA A 530 -30.25 8.94 -22.01
C ALA A 530 -30.70 9.04 -20.51
N PRO A 531 -30.85 7.92 -19.79
CA PRO A 531 -30.76 6.53 -20.26
C PRO A 531 -32.10 6.00 -20.81
N PRO A 532 -32.11 5.07 -21.79
CA PRO A 532 -30.95 4.47 -22.46
C PRO A 532 -30.35 5.38 -23.55
N GLY A 533 -29.08 5.14 -23.88
CA GLY A 533 -28.28 5.92 -24.82
C GLY A 533 -26.79 5.82 -24.49
N PHE A 534 -25.94 6.64 -25.11
CA PHE A 534 -24.50 6.69 -24.81
C PHE A 534 -24.05 8.02 -24.17
N PHE A 535 -22.92 7.94 -23.47
CA PHE A 535 -22.16 9.06 -22.93
C PHE A 535 -20.71 8.92 -23.39
N GLU A 536 -20.15 9.99 -23.96
CA GLU A 536 -18.84 10.02 -24.60
C GLU A 536 -18.05 11.28 -24.18
N ILE A 537 -16.76 11.10 -23.89
CA ILE A 537 -15.79 12.17 -23.59
C ILE A 537 -14.64 12.04 -24.59
N GLU A 538 -14.34 13.12 -25.29
CA GLU A 538 -13.18 13.25 -26.19
C GLU A 538 -12.14 14.15 -25.52
N PHE A 539 -10.89 13.69 -25.42
CA PHE A 539 -9.80 14.43 -24.78
C PHE A 539 -9.01 15.29 -25.79
N THR A 540 -8.27 16.28 -25.29
CA THR A 540 -7.45 17.17 -26.12
C THR A 540 -6.29 16.43 -26.80
N GLU A 541 -5.88 16.88 -27.99
CA GLU A 541 -4.78 16.27 -28.76
C GLU A 541 -3.50 16.17 -27.91
N GLY A 542 -2.97 14.95 -27.77
CA GLY A 542 -1.81 14.64 -26.93
C GLY A 542 -2.15 14.03 -25.56
N THR A 543 -3.42 14.11 -25.12
CA THR A 543 -3.91 13.42 -23.92
C THR A 543 -4.43 12.02 -24.29
N THR A 544 -3.90 10.96 -23.67
CA THR A 544 -4.48 9.61 -23.83
C THR A 544 -5.74 9.47 -23.00
N ALA A 545 -6.66 8.59 -23.43
CA ALA A 545 -7.92 8.35 -22.75
C ALA A 545 -7.73 8.01 -21.25
N SER A 546 -6.83 7.07 -20.92
CA SER A 546 -6.44 6.74 -19.54
C SER A 546 -5.94 7.95 -18.74
N ALA A 547 -5.07 8.78 -19.33
CA ALA A 547 -4.50 9.94 -18.65
C ALA A 547 -5.56 11.04 -18.43
N GLY A 548 -6.46 11.23 -19.40
CA GLY A 548 -7.60 12.11 -19.32
C GLY A 548 -8.59 11.69 -18.23
N LEU A 549 -8.98 10.42 -18.20
CA LEU A 549 -9.87 9.86 -17.17
C LEU A 549 -9.29 9.94 -15.76
N ASN A 550 -8.02 9.58 -15.58
CA ASN A 550 -7.34 9.71 -14.27
C ASN A 550 -7.28 11.17 -13.82
N SER A 551 -7.01 12.11 -14.75
CA SER A 551 -7.03 13.54 -14.46
C SER A 551 -8.43 14.08 -14.13
N LEU A 552 -9.48 13.60 -14.81
CA LEU A 552 -10.87 13.92 -14.47
C LEU A 552 -11.27 13.39 -13.10
N ARG A 553 -10.93 12.14 -12.77
CA ARG A 553 -11.17 11.54 -11.45
C ARG A 553 -10.46 12.32 -10.35
N LYS A 554 -9.18 12.65 -10.54
CA LYS A 554 -8.41 13.47 -9.59
C LYS A 554 -9.07 14.83 -9.37
N ARG A 555 -9.36 15.59 -10.43
CA ARG A 555 -10.02 16.91 -10.34
C ARG A 555 -11.45 16.87 -9.80
N PHE A 556 -12.17 15.76 -9.97
CA PHE A 556 -13.50 15.62 -9.39
C PHE A 556 -13.40 15.35 -7.88
N THR A 557 -12.46 14.48 -7.48
CA THR A 557 -12.18 14.17 -6.07
C THR A 557 -11.65 15.40 -5.33
N GLU A 558 -10.68 16.14 -5.88
CA GLU A 558 -10.18 17.41 -5.35
C GLU A 558 -11.27 18.49 -5.14
N ARG A 559 -12.40 18.38 -5.82
CA ARG A 559 -13.48 19.38 -5.81
C ARG A 559 -14.70 18.96 -4.98
N HIS A 560 -14.94 17.66 -4.85
CA HIS A 560 -16.19 17.11 -4.31
C HIS A 560 -16.00 15.92 -3.35
N GLY A 561 -14.78 15.41 -3.18
CA GLY A 561 -14.43 14.42 -2.17
C GLY A 561 -13.88 15.10 -0.92
N GLY A 562 -14.70 15.15 0.13
CA GLY A 562 -14.29 15.50 1.51
C GLY A 562 -14.17 14.26 2.39
#